data_AF-A0A5R2N2U8-F1
#
_entry.id   AF-A0A5R2N2U8-F1
#
_cell.length_a   1.000
_cell.length_b   1.000
_cell.length_c   1.000
_cell.angle_alpha   90.00
_cell.angle_beta   90.00
_cell.angle_gamma   90.00
#
_symmetry.space_group_name_H-M   'P 1'
#
loop_
_entity.id
_entity.type
_entity.pdbx_description
1 polymer ?
#
loop_
_entity_poly.entity_id
_entity_poly.type
_entity_poly.pdbx_seq_one_letter_code
_entity_poly.pdbx_strand_id
1 'polypeptide(L)'
;RADAVVQRHAEERAGKTVVGQSGVTLSGYADRVDLLAGSMADILDYKTGSSPSKAQAHTLLAPQLALEGALLRRGAFKDLGMREPSQLAFIRLKPNGEVFEESILEHNRQPRTAADLAEEAWARLEKLLIHYADPATGYLSRALPFREGETDGDYDHLAR
;
A
#
# COMPACT_ATOMS: atom_id res chain seq x y z
N ARG A 1 6.20 19.12 11.33
CA ARG A 1 5.24 18.09 10.84
C ARG A 1 4.42 17.51 11.98
N ALA A 2 5.04 17.17 13.12
CA ALA A 2 4.32 16.81 14.34
C ALA A 2 3.26 17.85 14.77
N ASP A 3 3.49 19.14 14.50
CA ASP A 3 2.58 20.24 14.87
C ASP A 3 1.29 20.29 14.04
N ALA A 4 1.25 19.63 12.87
CA ALA A 4 0.06 19.58 12.01
C ALA A 4 -0.85 18.37 12.32
N VAL A 5 -0.37 17.43 13.15
CA VAL A 5 -1.08 16.20 13.50
C VAL A 5 -2.06 16.51 14.62
N VAL A 6 -3.34 16.31 14.34
CA VAL A 6 -4.44 16.52 15.29
C VAL A 6 -4.57 15.30 16.21
N GLN A 7 -4.48 14.09 15.65
CA GLN A 7 -4.60 12.85 16.40
C GLN A 7 -3.74 11.76 15.76
N ARG A 8 -3.20 10.86 16.59
CA ARG A 8 -2.47 9.68 16.14
C ARG A 8 -3.21 8.43 16.55
N HIS A 9 -3.25 7.49 15.64
CA HIS A 9 -3.85 6.19 15.83
C HIS A 9 -2.85 5.11 15.41
N ALA A 10 -2.70 4.08 16.23
CA ALA A 10 -1.76 3.00 16.00
C ALA A 10 -2.53 1.69 15.80
N GLU A 11 -2.02 0.84 14.91
CA GLU A 11 -2.60 -0.48 14.58
C GLU A 11 -4.08 -0.40 14.16
N GLU A 12 -4.38 0.56 13.30
CA GLU A 12 -5.75 0.83 12.86
C GLU A 12 -6.25 -0.24 11.91
N ARG A 13 -7.46 -0.74 12.16
CA ARG A 13 -8.05 -1.84 11.39
C ARG A 13 -9.02 -1.32 10.33
N ALA A 14 -8.72 -1.63 9.07
CA ALA A 14 -9.67 -1.46 7.98
C ALA A 14 -10.67 -2.62 7.93
N GLY A 15 -11.96 -2.28 7.94
CA GLY A 15 -13.05 -3.23 7.71
C GLY A 15 -13.06 -3.80 6.29
N LYS A 16 -13.78 -4.91 6.11
CA LYS A 16 -13.98 -5.52 4.79
C LYS A 16 -14.68 -4.53 3.86
N THR A 17 -14.02 -4.23 2.75
CA THR A 17 -14.50 -3.31 1.71
C THR A 17 -14.54 -4.06 0.39
N VAL A 18 -15.72 -4.12 -0.25
CA VAL A 18 -15.88 -4.80 -1.55
C VAL A 18 -15.04 -4.08 -2.60
N VAL A 19 -14.22 -4.83 -3.34
CA VAL A 19 -13.36 -4.29 -4.40
C VAL A 19 -14.15 -4.22 -5.70
N GLY A 20 -14.72 -3.04 -5.95
CA GLY A 20 -15.47 -2.77 -7.18
C GLY A 20 -16.62 -3.76 -7.37
N GLN A 21 -16.71 -4.38 -8.55
CA GLN A 21 -17.75 -5.39 -8.85
C GLN A 21 -17.27 -6.84 -8.66
N SER A 22 -16.08 -7.07 -8.11
CA SER A 22 -15.48 -8.41 -8.03
C SER A 22 -16.19 -9.39 -7.08
N GLY A 23 -17.02 -8.89 -6.16
CA GLY A 23 -17.58 -9.69 -5.06
C GLY A 23 -16.56 -10.10 -3.99
N VAL A 24 -15.28 -9.74 -4.17
CA VAL A 24 -14.19 -9.97 -3.21
C VAL A 24 -14.02 -8.74 -2.32
N THR A 25 -13.66 -8.95 -1.05
CA THR A 25 -13.39 -7.86 -0.11
C THR A 25 -11.92 -7.73 0.22
N LEU A 26 -11.42 -6.50 0.30
CA LEU A 26 -10.14 -6.18 0.92
C LEU A 26 -10.34 -5.68 2.36
N SER A 27 -9.47 -6.11 3.26
CA SER A 27 -9.33 -5.60 4.63
C SER A 27 -7.86 -5.63 5.02
N GLY A 28 -7.46 -4.86 6.03
CA GLY A 28 -6.05 -4.79 6.44
C GLY A 28 -5.86 -4.04 7.74
N TYR A 29 -4.59 -3.83 8.10
CA TYR A 29 -4.16 -3.04 9.24
C TYR A 29 -3.14 -2.02 8.76
N ALA A 30 -3.28 -0.77 9.19
CA ALA A 30 -2.25 0.24 9.04
C ALA A 30 -1.51 0.37 10.38
N ASP A 31 -0.18 0.33 10.37
CA ASP A 31 0.60 0.42 11.61
C ASP A 31 0.34 1.75 12.32
N ARG A 32 0.21 2.84 11.57
CA ARG A 32 -0.15 4.15 12.11
C ARG A 32 -0.85 5.04 11.10
N VAL A 33 -1.88 5.74 11.57
CA VAL A 33 -2.58 6.80 10.85
C VAL A 33 -2.55 8.09 11.66
N ASP A 34 -2.00 9.14 11.06
CA ASP A 34 -1.96 10.48 11.65
C ASP A 34 -3.03 11.36 11.00
N LEU A 35 -4.06 11.72 11.76
CA LEU A 35 -5.10 12.63 11.30
C LEU A 35 -4.58 14.07 11.26
N LEU A 36 -4.84 14.75 10.15
CA LEU A 36 -4.46 16.13 9.91
C LEU A 36 -5.71 17.03 9.82
N ALA A 37 -5.48 18.35 9.77
CA ALA A 37 -6.54 19.30 9.44
C ALA A 37 -7.10 19.05 8.02
N GLY A 38 -8.33 19.53 7.78
CA GLY A 38 -8.94 19.45 6.45
C GLY A 38 -9.35 18.04 6.02
N SER A 39 -9.66 17.14 6.96
CA SER A 39 -10.04 15.74 6.69
C SER A 39 -8.97 14.94 5.94
N MET A 40 -7.71 15.30 6.10
CA MET A 40 -6.57 14.55 5.56
C MET A 40 -5.99 13.60 6.61
N ALA A 41 -5.26 12.58 6.16
CA ALA A 41 -4.44 11.77 7.05
C ALA A 41 -3.18 11.22 6.37
N ASP A 42 -2.13 11.06 7.15
CA ASP A 42 -0.89 10.38 6.74
C ASP A 42 -0.98 8.89 7.14
N ILE A 43 -0.56 7.98 6.27
CA ILE A 43 -0.42 6.54 6.57
C ILE A 43 1.06 6.19 6.64
N LEU A 44 1.44 5.57 7.75
CA LEU A 44 2.82 5.25 8.08
C LEU A 44 2.94 3.75 8.41
N ASP A 45 3.92 3.09 7.80
CA ASP A 45 4.23 1.66 7.99
C ASP A 45 5.67 1.51 8.51
N TYR A 46 5.86 0.77 9.61
CA TYR A 46 7.15 0.64 10.28
C TYR A 46 7.91 -0.57 9.73
N LYS A 47 9.14 -0.35 9.26
CA LYS A 47 9.97 -1.42 8.67
C LYS A 47 11.39 -1.43 9.22
N THR A 48 11.81 -2.57 9.75
CA THR A 48 13.20 -2.82 10.19
C THR A 48 14.16 -3.12 9.03
N GLY A 49 13.62 -3.44 7.84
CA GLY A 49 14.37 -3.68 6.62
C GLY A 49 14.12 -2.64 5.54
N SER A 50 14.85 -2.78 4.42
CA SER A 50 14.74 -1.90 3.24
C SER A 50 13.70 -2.35 2.21
N SER A 51 13.04 -3.49 2.45
CA SER A 51 12.00 -4.06 1.58
C SER A 51 10.60 -3.84 2.18
N PRO A 52 9.56 -3.55 1.37
CA PRO A 52 9.66 -3.16 -0.04
C PRO A 52 10.46 -1.88 -0.21
N SER A 53 11.16 -1.70 -1.33
CA SER A 53 11.85 -0.44 -1.59
C SER A 53 10.86 0.68 -1.92
N LYS A 54 11.28 1.93 -1.70
CA LYS A 54 10.50 3.10 -2.14
C LYS A 54 10.12 3.04 -3.63
N ALA A 55 11.00 2.52 -4.48
CA ALA A 55 10.71 2.35 -5.90
C ALA A 55 9.56 1.36 -6.13
N GLN A 56 9.61 0.20 -5.48
CA GLN A 56 8.58 -0.85 -5.61
C GLN A 56 7.22 -0.38 -5.08
N ALA A 57 7.21 0.39 -3.99
CA ALA A 57 5.98 0.96 -3.47
C ALA A 57 5.43 2.06 -4.38
N HIS A 58 6.28 2.96 -4.89
CA HIS A 58 5.89 4.04 -5.81
C HIS A 58 5.34 3.53 -7.16
N THR A 59 5.90 2.45 -7.70
CA THR A 59 5.45 1.82 -8.95
C THR A 59 4.28 0.83 -8.76
N LEU A 60 3.80 0.69 -7.52
CA LEU A 60 2.73 -0.22 -7.10
C LEU A 60 3.05 -1.70 -7.34
N LEU A 61 4.33 -2.08 -7.42
CA LEU A 61 4.75 -3.48 -7.37
C LEU A 61 4.55 -4.06 -5.97
N ALA A 62 4.74 -3.24 -4.93
CA ALA A 62 4.41 -3.56 -3.55
C ALA A 62 3.36 -2.56 -3.02
N PRO A 63 2.07 -2.75 -3.35
CA PRO A 63 1.06 -1.71 -3.21
C PRO A 63 0.48 -1.58 -1.79
N GLN A 64 1.14 -2.07 -0.75
CA GLN A 64 0.61 -2.12 0.62
C GLN A 64 0.11 -0.74 1.09
N LEU A 65 1.02 0.24 1.18
CA LEU A 65 0.68 1.61 1.61
C LEU A 65 -0.39 2.27 0.72
N ALA A 66 -0.34 2.03 -0.60
CA ALA A 66 -1.32 2.60 -1.52
C ALA A 66 -2.72 1.99 -1.32
N LEU A 67 -2.82 0.68 -1.08
CA LEU A 67 -4.08 0.02 -0.79
C LEU A 67 -4.64 0.41 0.59
N GLU A 68 -3.79 0.64 1.58
CA GLU A 68 -4.20 1.24 2.86
C GLU A 68 -4.76 2.65 2.64
N GLY A 69 -4.11 3.47 1.80
CA GLY A 69 -4.64 4.77 1.36
C GLY A 69 -6.01 4.66 0.68
N ALA A 70 -6.19 3.66 -0.17
CA ALA A 70 -7.46 3.42 -0.85
C ALA A 70 -8.58 3.02 0.12
N LEU A 71 -8.26 2.20 1.12
CA LEU A 71 -9.16 1.81 2.20
C LEU A 71 -9.54 3.02 3.07
N LEU A 72 -8.59 3.91 3.37
CA LEU A 72 -8.83 5.16 4.09
C LEU A 72 -9.82 6.08 3.38
N ARG A 73 -9.64 6.30 2.06
CA ARG A 73 -10.58 7.09 1.25
C ARG A 73 -11.99 6.52 1.24
N ARG A 74 -12.09 5.19 1.29
CA ARG A 74 -13.36 4.45 1.31
C ARG A 74 -13.99 4.35 2.71
N GLY A 75 -13.38 4.97 3.73
CA GLY A 75 -13.89 4.96 5.10
C GLY A 75 -13.82 3.58 5.76
N ALA A 76 -12.90 2.72 5.31
CA ALA A 76 -12.77 1.37 5.84
C ALA A 76 -12.27 1.35 7.30
N PHE A 77 -11.47 2.35 7.70
CA PHE A 77 -11.09 2.58 9.10
C PHE A 77 -12.22 3.32 9.82
N LYS A 78 -13.16 2.54 10.39
CA LYS A 78 -14.45 3.05 10.88
C LYS A 78 -14.29 4.20 11.89
N ASP A 79 -13.34 4.07 12.81
CA ASP A 79 -13.14 5.03 13.88
C ASP A 79 -12.50 6.34 13.40
N LEU A 80 -11.87 6.31 12.21
CA LEU A 80 -11.24 7.47 11.58
C LEU A 80 -12.20 8.22 10.65
N GLY A 81 -13.21 7.52 10.11
CA GLY A 81 -14.09 8.00 9.06
C GLY A 81 -13.39 8.09 7.69
N MET A 82 -14.08 8.66 6.70
CA MET A 82 -13.48 8.94 5.38
C MET A 82 -12.46 10.07 5.50
N ARG A 83 -11.24 9.83 5.02
CA ARG A 83 -10.15 10.82 4.97
C ARG A 83 -9.46 10.78 3.62
N GLU A 84 -8.91 11.92 3.21
CA GLU A 84 -8.03 12.00 2.05
C GLU A 84 -6.58 11.69 2.47
N PRO A 85 -5.91 10.68 1.88
CA PRO A 85 -4.53 10.40 2.20
C PRO A 85 -3.66 11.55 1.71
N SER A 86 -2.85 12.12 2.59
CA SER A 86 -1.90 13.20 2.29
C SER A 86 -0.47 12.71 2.17
N GLN A 87 -0.11 11.65 2.90
CA GLN A 87 1.20 10.99 2.85
C GLN A 87 1.03 9.48 2.90
N LEU A 88 1.93 8.80 2.18
CA LEU A 88 2.17 7.37 2.29
C LEU A 88 3.68 7.20 2.51
N ALA A 89 4.09 6.67 3.66
CA ALA A 89 5.52 6.58 3.97
C ALA A 89 5.89 5.37 4.82
N PHE A 90 7.12 4.89 4.63
CA PHE A 90 7.75 3.97 5.54
C PHE A 90 8.44 4.74 6.66
N ILE A 91 8.35 4.27 7.90
CA ILE A 91 9.25 4.64 8.98
C ILE A 91 10.32 3.55 9.04
N ARG A 92 11.51 3.85 8.50
CA ARG A 92 12.63 2.90 8.41
C ARG A 92 13.38 2.89 9.74
N LEU A 93 13.59 1.70 10.31
CA LEU A 93 14.39 1.48 11.51
C LEU A 93 15.61 0.64 11.13
N LYS A 94 16.78 1.27 10.99
CA LYS A 94 17.99 0.55 10.62
C LYS A 94 18.67 -0.08 11.85
N PRO A 95 19.44 -1.18 11.69
CA PRO A 95 20.17 -1.82 12.78
C PRO A 95 21.19 -0.92 13.50
N ASN A 96 21.68 0.14 12.83
CA ASN A 96 22.59 1.13 13.40
C ASN A 96 21.88 2.18 14.28
N GLY A 97 20.57 2.03 14.51
CA GLY A 97 19.75 2.95 15.30
C GLY A 97 19.21 4.15 14.53
N GLU A 98 19.54 4.28 13.24
CA GLU A 98 19.02 5.35 12.39
C GLU A 98 17.52 5.13 12.10
N VAL A 99 16.71 6.15 12.35
CA VAL A 99 15.27 6.17 12.05
C VAL A 99 14.95 7.33 11.14
N PHE A 100 14.29 7.06 10.00
CA PHE A 100 13.89 8.10 9.06
C PHE A 100 12.58 7.76 8.34
N GLU A 101 11.85 8.81 7.98
CA GLU A 101 10.66 8.70 7.14
C GLU A 101 11.07 8.64 5.65
N GLU A 102 10.53 7.65 4.94
CA GLU A 102 10.72 7.47 3.50
C GLU A 102 9.37 7.53 2.79
N SER A 103 9.01 8.72 2.30
CA SER A 103 7.80 8.93 1.50
C SER A 103 7.87 8.22 0.15
N ILE A 104 6.79 7.53 -0.23
CA ILE A 104 6.66 6.87 -1.54
C ILE A 104 6.06 7.78 -2.62
N LEU A 105 5.79 9.06 -2.32
CA LEU A 105 5.09 9.97 -3.23
C LEU A 105 5.94 10.49 -4.38
N GLU A 106 7.26 10.32 -4.34
CA GLU A 106 8.13 10.72 -5.44
C GLU A 106 9.28 9.74 -5.59
N HIS A 107 9.48 9.17 -6.77
CA HIS A 107 10.68 8.40 -7.09
C HIS A 107 11.21 8.83 -8.47
N ASN A 108 12.52 8.93 -8.63
CA ASN A 108 13.16 9.35 -9.89
C ASN A 108 12.59 10.65 -10.51
N ARG A 109 12.32 11.67 -9.67
CA ARG A 109 11.73 12.96 -10.06
C ARG A 109 10.33 12.84 -10.69
N GLN A 110 9.61 11.76 -10.39
CA GLN A 110 8.21 11.57 -10.77
C GLN A 110 7.35 11.74 -9.52
N PRO A 111 6.87 12.96 -9.21
CA PRO A 111 5.97 13.18 -8.09
C PRO A 111 4.58 12.62 -8.42
N ARG A 112 3.93 12.08 -7.40
CA ARG A 112 2.57 11.55 -7.43
C ARG A 112 1.86 11.92 -6.14
N THR A 113 0.55 12.16 -6.20
CA THR A 113 -0.22 12.36 -4.97
C THR A 113 -0.51 11.01 -4.30
N ALA A 114 -0.71 11.04 -2.98
CA ALA A 114 -1.13 9.86 -2.23
C ALA A 114 -2.50 9.35 -2.71
N ALA A 115 -3.42 10.25 -3.07
CA ALA A 115 -4.71 9.91 -3.64
C ALA A 115 -4.59 9.19 -4.99
N ASP A 116 -3.71 9.65 -5.89
CA ASP A 116 -3.49 9.00 -7.19
C ASP A 116 -2.92 7.59 -7.05
N LEU A 117 -1.95 7.42 -6.13
CA LEU A 117 -1.39 6.10 -5.82
C LEU A 117 -2.45 5.16 -5.27
N ALA A 118 -3.29 5.65 -4.36
CA ALA A 118 -4.37 4.89 -3.76
C ALA A 118 -5.41 4.42 -4.80
N GLU A 119 -5.89 5.33 -5.64
CA GLU A 119 -6.90 4.99 -6.65
C GLU A 119 -6.33 4.09 -7.76
N GLU A 120 -5.08 4.32 -8.18
CA GLU A 120 -4.46 3.42 -9.15
C GLU A 120 -4.26 2.01 -8.56
N ALA A 121 -3.80 1.90 -7.31
CA ALA A 121 -3.63 0.61 -6.65
C ALA A 121 -4.96 -0.14 -6.55
N TRP A 122 -6.04 0.55 -6.18
CA TRP A 122 -7.37 -0.04 -6.12
C TRP A 122 -7.86 -0.51 -7.49
N ALA A 123 -7.71 0.32 -8.53
CA ALA A 123 -8.12 -0.03 -9.89
C ALA A 123 -7.31 -1.20 -10.46
N ARG A 124 -6.00 -1.28 -10.17
CA ARG A 124 -5.15 -2.42 -10.54
C ARG A 124 -5.59 -3.69 -9.81
N LEU A 125 -5.91 -3.61 -8.52
CA LEU A 125 -6.44 -4.73 -7.75
C LEU A 125 -7.77 -5.23 -8.30
N GLU A 126 -8.72 -4.33 -8.60
CA GLU A 126 -10.01 -4.71 -9.18
C GLU A 126 -9.84 -5.45 -10.51
N LYS A 127 -9.00 -4.93 -11.41
CA LYS A 127 -8.69 -5.59 -12.69
C LYS A 127 -8.09 -6.98 -12.48
N LEU A 128 -7.18 -7.12 -11.51
CA LEU A 128 -6.54 -8.40 -11.20
C LEU A 128 -7.56 -9.41 -10.66
N LEU A 129 -8.46 -8.98 -9.78
CA LEU A 129 -9.52 -9.81 -9.23
C LEU A 129 -10.51 -10.25 -10.31
N ILE A 130 -10.90 -9.34 -11.22
CA ILE A 130 -11.76 -9.68 -12.36
C ILE A 130 -11.07 -10.69 -13.28
N HIS A 131 -9.76 -10.52 -13.56
CA HIS A 131 -9.01 -11.44 -14.39
C HIS A 131 -8.99 -12.86 -13.79
N TYR A 132 -8.72 -12.99 -12.49
CA TYR A 132 -8.71 -14.28 -11.80
C TYR A 132 -10.10 -14.80 -11.39
N ALA A 133 -11.18 -14.06 -11.66
CA ALA A 133 -12.54 -14.55 -11.49
C ALA A 133 -12.94 -15.53 -12.61
N ASP A 134 -12.23 -15.51 -13.75
CA ASP A 134 -12.40 -16.49 -14.82
C ASP A 134 -11.74 -17.82 -14.43
N PRO A 135 -12.50 -18.93 -14.28
CA PRO A 135 -11.94 -20.24 -13.95
C PRO A 135 -10.93 -20.78 -14.97
N ALA A 136 -10.94 -20.27 -16.20
CA ALA A 136 -9.94 -20.64 -17.22
C ALA A 136 -8.58 -19.95 -17.00
N THR A 137 -8.51 -18.93 -16.16
CA THR A 137 -7.28 -18.21 -15.83
C THR A 137 -6.57 -18.89 -14.66
N GLY A 138 -5.50 -19.60 -14.94
CA GLY A 138 -4.63 -20.18 -13.91
C GLY A 138 -3.81 -19.13 -13.16
N TYR A 139 -3.51 -19.38 -11.89
CA TYR A 139 -2.59 -18.56 -11.11
C TYR A 139 -1.15 -18.85 -11.56
N LEU A 140 -0.51 -17.87 -12.18
CA LEU A 140 0.89 -17.97 -12.55
C LEU A 140 1.77 -17.99 -11.30
N SER A 141 2.67 -18.97 -11.22
CA SER A 141 3.67 -19.05 -10.16
C SER A 141 4.55 -17.79 -10.06
N ARG A 142 4.73 -17.05 -11.17
CA ARG A 142 5.39 -15.73 -11.20
C ARG A 142 4.72 -14.79 -12.21
N ALA A 143 3.71 -14.04 -11.77
CA ALA A 143 2.99 -13.08 -12.63
C ALA A 143 3.78 -11.79 -12.92
N LEU A 144 4.64 -11.35 -12.00
CA LEU A 144 5.55 -10.22 -12.15
C LEU A 144 6.91 -10.55 -11.52
N PRO A 145 8.04 -10.37 -12.23
CA PRO A 145 9.37 -10.48 -11.62
C PRO A 145 9.53 -9.42 -10.52
N PHE A 146 9.97 -9.84 -9.33
CA PHE A 146 10.17 -8.94 -8.19
C PHE A 146 11.38 -8.00 -8.39
N ARG A 147 12.29 -8.37 -9.31
CA ARG A 147 13.44 -7.60 -9.81
C ARG A 147 13.59 -7.74 -11.33
N GLU A 148 14.06 -6.68 -12.01
CA GLU A 148 14.56 -6.80 -13.38
C GLU A 148 15.76 -7.77 -13.40
N GLY A 149 15.65 -8.86 -14.17
CA GLY A 149 16.72 -9.85 -14.36
C GLY A 149 16.67 -11.10 -13.45
N GLU A 150 15.75 -11.20 -12.50
CA GLU A 150 15.52 -12.46 -11.75
C GLU A 150 14.66 -13.43 -12.58
N THR A 151 15.32 -14.24 -13.41
CA THR A 151 14.69 -15.32 -14.19
C THR A 151 14.71 -16.68 -13.48
N ASP A 152 15.42 -16.81 -12.36
CA ASP A 152 15.66 -18.08 -11.68
C ASP A 152 15.60 -17.88 -10.15
N GLY A 153 14.85 -18.72 -9.45
CA GLY A 153 14.67 -18.70 -8.00
C GLY A 153 14.68 -20.12 -7.44
N ASP A 154 15.04 -20.26 -6.17
CA ASP A 154 15.30 -21.56 -5.52
C ASP A 154 14.16 -22.59 -5.68
N TYR A 155 12.93 -22.13 -5.93
CA TYR A 155 11.73 -22.97 -6.09
C TYR A 155 11.08 -22.88 -7.48
N ASP A 156 11.72 -22.29 -8.48
CA ASP A 156 11.17 -22.22 -9.85
C ASP A 156 10.97 -23.61 -10.47
N HIS A 157 11.73 -24.60 -10.02
CA HIS A 157 11.52 -26.01 -10.38
C HIS A 157 10.19 -26.59 -9.85
N LEU A 158 9.53 -25.93 -8.90
CA LEU A 158 8.21 -26.29 -8.37
C LEU A 158 7.09 -25.43 -8.96
N ALA A 159 7.43 -24.38 -9.72
CA ALA A 159 6.47 -23.50 -10.36
C ALA A 159 5.69 -24.26 -11.45
N ARG A 160 4.37 -24.12 -11.45
CA ARG A 160 3.45 -24.64 -12.47
C ARG A 160 2.52 -23.54 -12.95
#